data_AF-A0A507BZL2-F1
#
_entry.id   AF-A0A507BZL2-F1
#
_cell.length_a   1.000
_cell.length_b   1.000
_cell.length_c   1.000
_cell.angle_alpha   90.00
_cell.angle_beta   90.00
_cell.angle_gamma   90.00
#
_symmetry.space_group_name_H-M   'P 1'
#
loop_
_entity.id
_entity.type
_entity.pdbx_description
1 polymer ?
#
loop_
_entity_poly.entity_id
_entity_poly.type
_entity_poly.pdbx_seq_one_letter_code
_entity_poly.pdbx_strand_id
1 'polypeptide(L)'
;MVKAVNINLVIFLAALIISIETAPEWDDHAIMEEAAELLERARTVVGNRQRDVNKSFPARNPANVESYIGKWIKKAISRAFPEPSQFTEQELLQEPNQCMHLRQIHFTRAYHSFVFERLKTLFVKIQLRIAQQQNSERLSTGLVCVAPHLLWRYDQERTWRERLIELCSKNELSQSMCHSLREVTLPEYDWEPVRKIVLPNLVDELAR
;
A
#
# COMPACT_ATOMS: atom_id res chain seq x y z
N MET A 1 28.49 -25.11 9.38
CA MET A 1 27.83 -23.95 10.02
C MET A 1 26.37 -23.87 9.56
N VAL A 2 25.45 -24.63 10.16
CA VAL A 2 24.00 -24.63 9.83
C VAL A 2 23.15 -24.72 11.11
N LYS A 3 23.64 -24.15 12.22
CA LYS A 3 22.95 -24.22 13.53
C LYS A 3 22.34 -22.91 14.02
N ALA A 4 22.74 -21.76 13.46
CA ALA A 4 22.25 -20.45 13.91
C ALA A 4 20.96 -19.98 13.22
N VAL A 5 20.75 -20.35 11.94
CA VAL A 5 19.60 -19.89 11.15
C VAL A 5 18.27 -20.51 11.64
N ASN A 6 18.30 -21.77 12.10
CA ASN A 6 17.10 -22.43 12.62
C ASN A 6 16.64 -21.89 13.98
N ILE A 7 17.56 -21.42 14.83
CA ILE A 7 17.19 -20.92 16.17
C ILE A 7 16.48 -19.58 16.04
N ASN A 8 17.00 -18.67 15.20
CA ASN A 8 16.34 -17.39 14.96
C ASN A 8 14.95 -17.57 14.32
N LEU A 9 14.83 -18.46 13.33
CA LEU A 9 13.54 -18.75 12.69
C LEU A 9 12.50 -19.31 13.68
N VAL A 10 12.92 -20.24 14.55
CA VAL A 10 12.05 -20.82 15.58
C VAL A 10 11.66 -19.80 16.64
N ILE A 11 12.56 -18.89 17.03
CA ILE A 11 12.25 -17.80 17.96
C ILE A 11 11.26 -16.81 17.33
N PHE A 12 11.43 -16.45 16.04
CA PHE A 12 10.48 -15.60 15.33
C PHE A 12 9.10 -16.25 15.22
N LEU A 13 9.02 -17.53 14.87
CA LEU A 13 7.77 -18.27 14.79
C LEU A 13 7.10 -18.42 16.17
N ALA A 14 7.86 -18.71 17.21
CA ALA A 14 7.33 -18.83 18.58
C ALA A 14 6.85 -17.48 19.13
N ALA A 15 7.58 -16.39 18.88
CA ALA A 15 7.15 -15.04 19.23
C ALA A 15 5.88 -14.63 18.45
N LEU A 16 5.77 -15.03 17.17
CA LEU A 16 4.58 -14.78 16.35
C LEU A 16 3.36 -15.54 16.89
N ILE A 17 3.53 -16.81 17.27
CA ILE A 17 2.47 -17.64 17.84
C ILE A 17 2.01 -17.11 19.20
N ILE A 18 2.94 -16.74 20.09
CA ILE A 18 2.62 -16.17 21.41
C ILE A 18 1.95 -14.80 21.28
N SER A 19 2.34 -13.99 20.29
CA SER A 19 1.69 -12.71 20.01
C SER A 19 0.26 -12.88 19.48
N ILE A 20 -0.06 -13.99 18.81
CA ILE A 20 -1.42 -14.33 18.36
C ILE A 20 -2.29 -14.80 19.55
N GLU A 21 -1.72 -15.56 20.49
CA GLU A 21 -2.44 -16.07 21.68
C GLU A 21 -2.67 -15.03 22.79
N THR A 22 -1.94 -13.91 22.79
CA THR A 22 -2.03 -12.88 23.85
C THR A 22 -2.52 -11.52 23.37
N ALA A 23 -2.88 -11.39 22.09
CA ALA A 23 -3.52 -10.19 21.57
C ALA A 23 -4.92 -10.05 22.20
N PRO A 24 -5.31 -8.86 22.69
CA PRO A 24 -6.68 -8.63 23.13
C PRO A 24 -7.64 -8.98 22.00
N GLU A 25 -8.69 -9.74 22.32
CA GLU A 25 -9.76 -10.10 21.38
C GLU A 25 -10.15 -8.87 20.55
N TRP A 26 -9.85 -8.92 19.26
CA TRP A 26 -9.97 -7.75 18.38
C TRP A 26 -11.41 -7.26 18.35
N ASP A 27 -11.60 -5.95 18.47
CA ASP A 27 -12.92 -5.37 18.28
C ASP A 27 -13.28 -5.40 16.78
N ASP A 28 -13.97 -6.48 16.43
CA ASP A 28 -14.54 -6.77 15.13
C ASP A 28 -15.30 -5.58 14.50
N HIS A 29 -15.90 -4.71 15.34
CA HIS A 29 -16.58 -3.50 14.88
C HIS A 29 -15.59 -2.40 14.53
N ALA A 30 -14.60 -2.15 15.39
CA ALA A 30 -13.57 -1.14 15.18
C ALA A 30 -12.74 -1.42 13.92
N ILE A 31 -12.32 -2.67 13.67
CA ILE A 31 -11.59 -3.02 12.43
C ILE A 31 -12.39 -2.65 11.18
N MET A 32 -13.69 -2.94 11.20
CA MET A 32 -14.57 -2.65 10.06
C MET A 32 -14.82 -1.14 9.90
N GLU A 33 -14.92 -0.40 11.00
CA GLU A 33 -15.04 1.06 10.99
C GLU A 33 -13.78 1.71 10.41
N GLU A 34 -12.59 1.31 10.86
CA GLU A 34 -11.33 1.82 10.32
C GLU A 34 -11.15 1.46 8.83
N ALA A 35 -11.51 0.23 8.45
CA ALA A 35 -11.50 -0.18 7.05
C ALA A 35 -12.43 0.71 6.21
N ALA A 36 -13.66 0.97 6.68
CA ALA A 36 -14.60 1.86 6.01
C ALA A 36 -14.07 3.29 5.90
N GLU A 37 -13.41 3.81 6.93
CA GLU A 37 -12.78 5.13 6.90
C GLU A 37 -11.68 5.19 5.83
N LEU A 38 -10.81 4.18 5.74
CA LEU A 38 -9.77 4.11 4.70
C LEU A 38 -10.36 4.13 3.30
N LEU A 39 -11.48 3.43 3.09
CA LEU A 39 -12.18 3.43 1.81
C LEU A 39 -12.77 4.80 1.48
N GLU A 40 -13.37 5.47 2.44
CA GLU A 40 -13.93 6.81 2.21
C GLU A 40 -12.83 7.83 1.92
N ARG A 41 -11.69 7.69 2.60
CA ARG A 41 -10.50 8.50 2.32
C ARG A 41 -9.92 8.20 0.94
N ALA A 42 -9.92 6.95 0.50
CA ALA A 42 -9.50 6.58 -0.85
C ALA A 42 -10.43 7.18 -1.91
N ARG A 43 -11.76 7.09 -1.70
CA ARG A 43 -12.76 7.74 -2.56
C ARG A 43 -12.57 9.25 -2.62
N THR A 44 -12.31 9.88 -1.49
CA THR A 44 -12.00 11.31 -1.39
C THR A 44 -10.75 11.68 -2.19
N VAL A 45 -9.70 10.86 -2.15
CA VAL A 45 -8.49 11.05 -2.97
C VAL A 45 -8.81 10.93 -4.46
N VAL A 46 -9.61 9.93 -4.86
CA VAL A 46 -10.05 9.77 -6.26
C VAL A 46 -10.88 10.96 -6.73
N GLY A 47 -11.87 11.38 -5.94
CA GLY A 47 -12.76 12.51 -6.26
C GLY A 47 -12.03 13.84 -6.36
N ASN A 48 -10.99 14.06 -5.54
CA ASN A 48 -10.18 15.27 -5.57
C ASN A 48 -8.96 15.21 -6.51
N ARG A 49 -8.68 14.06 -7.13
CA ARG A 49 -7.45 13.83 -7.91
C ARG A 49 -7.19 14.89 -8.95
N GLN A 50 -8.19 15.25 -9.74
CA GLN A 50 -8.05 16.25 -10.79
C GLN A 50 -7.59 17.60 -10.21
N ARG A 51 -8.15 18.01 -9.06
CA ARG A 51 -7.76 19.22 -8.36
C ARG A 51 -6.31 19.12 -7.84
N ASP A 52 -5.97 18.00 -7.22
CA ASP A 52 -4.67 17.81 -6.55
C ASP A 52 -3.49 17.66 -7.52
N VAL A 53 -3.73 17.01 -8.66
CA VAL A 53 -2.81 16.91 -9.80
C VAL A 53 -2.52 18.31 -10.37
N ASN A 54 -3.56 19.13 -10.54
CA ASN A 54 -3.41 20.48 -11.09
C ASN A 54 -2.74 21.46 -10.12
N LYS A 55 -2.86 21.24 -8.79
CA LYS A 55 -2.20 22.06 -7.78
C LYS A 55 -0.69 22.14 -8.01
N SER A 56 -0.10 23.31 -7.82
CA SER A 56 1.34 23.53 -8.03
C SER A 56 2.20 22.58 -7.20
N PHE A 57 3.38 22.24 -7.75
CA PHE A 57 4.42 21.52 -7.01
C PHE A 57 5.18 22.57 -6.18
N PRO A 58 5.34 22.39 -4.85
CA PRO A 58 6.11 23.34 -4.03
C PRO A 58 7.64 23.21 -4.23
N ALA A 59 8.11 22.39 -5.19
CA ALA A 59 9.51 22.28 -5.52
C ALA A 59 9.98 23.51 -6.32
N ARG A 60 10.17 24.65 -5.62
CA ARG A 60 10.84 25.84 -6.19
C ARG A 60 12.31 25.58 -6.57
N ASN A 61 12.91 24.51 -6.04
CA ASN A 61 14.28 24.12 -6.36
C ASN A 61 14.34 22.68 -6.92
N PRO A 62 14.77 22.49 -8.18
CA PRO A 62 14.93 21.18 -8.82
C PRO A 62 15.91 20.24 -8.10
N ALA A 63 16.82 20.74 -7.28
CA ALA A 63 17.79 19.91 -6.54
C ALA A 63 17.15 19.05 -5.43
N ASN A 64 15.89 19.31 -5.06
CA ASN A 64 15.22 18.65 -3.93
C ASN A 64 14.09 17.69 -4.33
N VAL A 65 13.98 17.31 -5.61
CA VAL A 65 12.84 16.52 -6.11
C VAL A 65 12.79 15.14 -5.46
N GLU A 66 13.90 14.38 -5.44
CA GLU A 66 13.93 13.04 -4.80
C GLU A 66 13.59 13.10 -3.31
N SER A 67 14.20 14.01 -2.55
CA SER A 67 13.90 14.19 -1.13
C SER A 67 12.43 14.56 -0.91
N TYR A 68 11.87 15.41 -1.77
CA TYR A 68 10.47 15.79 -1.71
C TYR A 68 9.53 14.60 -2.01
N ILE A 69 9.85 13.83 -3.04
CA ILE A 69 9.11 12.62 -3.42
C ILE A 69 9.18 11.58 -2.31
N GLY A 70 10.36 11.32 -1.76
CA GLY A 70 10.56 10.42 -0.62
C GLY A 70 9.74 10.84 0.60
N LYS A 71 9.72 12.13 0.94
CA LYS A 71 8.85 12.68 2.00
C LYS A 71 7.37 12.47 1.70
N TRP A 72 6.96 12.58 0.43
CA TRP A 72 5.58 12.36 0.02
C TRP A 72 5.17 10.89 0.09
N ILE A 73 6.04 9.96 -0.32
CA ILE A 73 5.83 8.52 -0.20
C ILE A 73 5.67 8.16 1.28
N LYS A 74 6.62 8.56 2.13
CA LYS A 74 6.53 8.37 3.59
C LYS A 74 5.24 8.92 4.16
N LYS A 75 4.84 10.13 3.75
CA LYS A 75 3.59 10.75 4.19
C LYS A 75 2.33 10.04 3.66
N ALA A 76 2.39 9.44 2.47
CA ALA A 76 1.27 8.68 1.93
C ALA A 76 1.05 7.38 2.71
N ILE A 77 2.13 6.73 3.10
CA ILE A 77 2.15 5.52 3.93
C ILE A 77 1.75 5.86 5.37
N SER A 78 2.42 6.80 6.02
CA SER A 78 2.20 7.10 7.44
C SER A 78 0.81 7.66 7.73
N ARG A 79 0.19 8.37 6.77
CA ARG A 79 -1.18 8.87 6.93
C ARG A 79 -2.22 7.78 6.73
N ALA A 80 -1.87 6.61 6.21
CA ALA A 80 -2.82 5.51 6.07
C ALA A 80 -3.19 4.88 7.42
N PHE A 81 -2.47 5.18 8.49
CA PHE A 81 -2.82 4.73 9.83
C PHE A 81 -3.79 5.73 10.49
N PRO A 82 -4.99 5.31 10.93
CA PRO A 82 -5.64 5.99 12.05
C PRO A 82 -4.74 5.87 13.28
N GLU A 83 -4.72 6.88 14.15
CA GLU A 83 -3.95 6.82 15.41
C GLU A 83 -4.96 6.82 16.57
N PRO A 84 -5.01 5.77 17.41
CA PRO A 84 -4.22 4.53 17.33
C PRO A 84 -4.76 3.56 16.26
N SER A 85 -3.87 2.94 15.49
CA SER A 85 -4.23 1.84 14.55
C SER A 85 -4.14 0.52 15.28
N GLN A 86 -5.09 -0.38 15.04
CA GLN A 86 -5.04 -1.74 15.58
C GLN A 86 -3.99 -2.63 14.91
N PHE A 87 -3.47 -2.21 13.74
CA PHE A 87 -2.44 -2.91 12.99
C PHE A 87 -1.16 -2.10 12.86
N THR A 88 -0.03 -2.76 13.04
CA THR A 88 1.30 -2.24 12.69
C THR A 88 1.50 -2.25 11.18
N GLU A 89 2.45 -1.43 10.69
CA GLU A 89 2.81 -1.48 9.27
C GLU A 89 3.30 -2.87 8.88
N GLN A 90 4.15 -3.51 9.70
CA GLN A 90 4.69 -4.84 9.41
C GLN A 90 3.60 -5.89 9.21
N GLU A 91 2.54 -5.89 10.02
CA GLU A 91 1.42 -6.82 9.88
C GLU A 91 0.67 -6.66 8.55
N LEU A 92 0.57 -5.44 8.03
CA LEU A 92 -0.09 -5.15 6.75
C LEU A 92 0.77 -5.48 5.53
N LEU A 93 2.07 -5.71 5.72
CA LEU A 93 3.01 -6.11 4.67
C LEU A 93 3.20 -7.63 4.56
N GLN A 94 2.62 -8.41 5.47
CA GLN A 94 2.70 -9.86 5.42
C GLN A 94 1.92 -10.42 4.22
N GLU A 95 2.24 -11.63 3.80
CA GLU A 95 1.41 -12.32 2.81
C GLU A 95 0.12 -12.85 3.46
N PRO A 96 -0.98 -12.99 2.69
CA PRO A 96 -2.19 -13.58 3.22
C PRO A 96 -1.93 -15.00 3.70
N ASN A 97 -2.21 -15.26 4.98
CA ASN A 97 -2.08 -16.59 5.55
C ASN A 97 -3.46 -17.28 5.67
N GLN A 98 -3.45 -18.60 5.89
CA GLN A 98 -4.69 -19.38 5.95
C GLN A 98 -5.53 -19.10 7.21
N CYS A 99 -4.91 -18.60 8.27
CA CYS A 99 -5.52 -18.34 9.57
C CYS A 99 -6.03 -16.90 9.74
N MET A 100 -5.76 -16.00 8.78
CA MET A 100 -6.17 -14.60 8.86
C MET A 100 -7.69 -14.46 8.81
N HIS A 101 -8.22 -13.67 9.74
CA HIS A 101 -9.63 -13.34 9.78
C HIS A 101 -10.06 -12.48 8.57
N LEU A 102 -11.31 -12.66 8.12
CA LEU A 102 -11.86 -11.94 6.96
C LEU A 102 -11.74 -10.42 7.11
N ARG A 103 -11.93 -9.89 8.32
CA ARG A 103 -11.86 -8.45 8.61
C ARG A 103 -10.46 -7.90 8.47
N GLN A 104 -9.44 -8.66 8.91
CA GLN A 104 -8.04 -8.29 8.70
C GLN A 104 -7.71 -8.24 7.20
N ILE A 105 -8.20 -9.20 6.41
CA ILE A 105 -8.04 -9.20 4.95
C ILE A 105 -8.72 -7.98 4.32
N HIS A 106 -9.93 -7.65 4.77
CA HIS A 106 -10.69 -6.49 4.29
C HIS A 106 -9.97 -5.17 4.62
N PHE A 107 -9.54 -4.99 5.86
CA PHE A 107 -8.75 -3.85 6.31
C PHE A 107 -7.45 -3.72 5.50
N THR A 108 -6.70 -4.81 5.35
CA THR A 108 -5.41 -4.79 4.64
C THR A 108 -5.59 -4.41 3.17
N ARG A 109 -6.64 -4.93 2.52
CA ARG A 109 -7.01 -4.51 1.15
C ARG A 109 -7.37 -3.01 1.09
N ALA A 110 -8.14 -2.51 2.05
CA ALA A 110 -8.51 -1.09 2.13
C ALA A 110 -7.29 -0.19 2.31
N TYR A 111 -6.33 -0.60 3.15
CA TYR A 111 -5.05 0.06 3.35
C TYR A 111 -4.26 0.17 2.04
N HIS A 112 -4.00 -0.96 1.36
CA HIS A 112 -3.21 -0.95 0.11
C HIS A 112 -3.92 -0.13 -0.97
N SER A 113 -5.25 -0.21 -1.05
CA SER A 113 -6.07 0.61 -1.94
C SER A 113 -5.91 2.10 -1.67
N PHE A 114 -5.98 2.52 -0.41
CA PHE A 114 -5.81 3.93 -0.03
C PHE A 114 -4.41 4.46 -0.36
N VAL A 115 -3.36 3.74 0.04
CA VAL A 115 -1.97 4.13 -0.24
C VAL A 115 -1.74 4.19 -1.75
N PHE A 116 -2.26 3.21 -2.49
CA PHE A 116 -2.22 3.19 -3.96
C PHE A 116 -2.83 4.46 -4.56
N GLU A 117 -4.04 4.84 -4.19
CA GLU A 117 -4.72 6.01 -4.78
C GLU A 117 -3.98 7.33 -4.48
N ARG A 118 -3.28 7.42 -3.33
CA ARG A 118 -2.41 8.54 -3.01
C ARG A 118 -1.16 8.56 -3.89
N LEU A 119 -0.47 7.44 -4.01
CA LEU A 119 0.74 7.30 -4.84
C LEU A 119 0.41 7.53 -6.32
N LYS A 120 -0.71 7.02 -6.81
CA LYS A 120 -1.21 7.27 -8.18
C LYS A 120 -1.42 8.75 -8.43
N THR A 121 -1.99 9.47 -7.47
CA THR A 121 -2.19 10.93 -7.58
C THR A 121 -0.87 11.67 -7.70
N LEU A 122 0.14 11.27 -6.91
CA LEU A 122 1.50 11.83 -7.01
C LEU A 122 2.13 11.49 -8.37
N PHE A 123 2.02 10.24 -8.81
CA PHE A 123 2.58 9.75 -10.07
C PHE A 123 2.02 10.52 -11.27
N VAL A 124 0.69 10.59 -11.39
CA VAL A 124 0.00 11.33 -12.47
C VAL A 124 0.34 12.82 -12.42
N LYS A 125 0.51 13.39 -11.22
CA LYS A 125 0.97 14.77 -11.06
C LYS A 125 2.37 14.98 -11.64
N ILE A 126 3.30 14.06 -11.43
CA ILE A 126 4.65 14.14 -12.01
C ILE A 126 4.58 14.01 -13.54
N GLN A 127 3.79 13.05 -14.06
CA GLN A 127 3.59 12.88 -15.51
C GLN A 127 3.07 14.16 -16.18
N LEU A 128 2.05 14.81 -15.58
CA LEU A 128 1.51 16.05 -16.09
C LEU A 128 2.57 17.16 -16.16
N ARG A 129 3.46 17.24 -15.16
CA ARG A 129 4.52 18.25 -15.14
C ARG A 129 5.61 17.98 -16.18
N ILE A 130 5.96 16.71 -16.40
CA ILE A 130 6.88 16.31 -17.48
C ILE A 130 6.33 16.76 -18.83
N ALA A 131 5.04 16.55 -19.09
CA ALA A 131 4.40 16.97 -20.33
C ALA A 131 4.38 18.50 -20.51
N GLN A 132 4.40 19.27 -19.40
CA GLN A 132 4.35 20.73 -19.41
C GLN A 132 5.71 21.43 -19.40
N GLN A 133 6.80 20.76 -19.00
CA GLN A 133 8.13 21.36 -18.82
C GLN A 133 9.18 20.69 -19.73
N GLN A 134 9.80 21.47 -20.62
CA GLN A 134 10.79 21.00 -21.62
C GLN A 134 12.10 20.41 -21.04
N ASN A 135 12.39 20.57 -19.74
CA ASN A 135 13.58 20.01 -19.07
C ASN A 135 13.16 18.99 -17.97
N SER A 136 12.77 17.79 -18.40
CA SER A 136 12.02 16.82 -17.58
C SER A 136 12.85 15.71 -16.91
N GLU A 137 14.17 15.68 -17.13
CA GLU A 137 15.03 14.56 -16.69
C GLU A 137 15.02 14.34 -15.16
N ARG A 138 14.84 15.38 -14.35
CA ARG A 138 14.70 15.23 -12.89
C ARG A 138 13.31 14.82 -12.45
N LEU A 139 12.29 15.17 -13.24
CA LEU A 139 10.91 14.72 -12.99
C LEU A 139 10.74 13.25 -13.41
N SER A 140 11.46 12.78 -14.43
CA SER A 140 11.50 11.36 -14.78
C SER A 140 12.15 10.53 -13.68
N THR A 141 13.21 11.03 -13.00
CA THR A 141 13.73 10.41 -11.77
C THR A 141 12.65 10.32 -10.70
N GLY A 142 11.81 11.35 -10.55
CA GLY A 142 10.65 11.32 -9.66
C GLY A 142 9.66 10.19 -9.98
N LEU A 143 9.42 9.88 -11.26
CA LEU A 143 8.61 8.71 -11.64
C LEU A 143 9.30 7.41 -11.25
N VAL A 144 10.60 7.27 -11.49
CA VAL A 144 11.39 6.09 -11.11
C VAL A 144 11.32 5.85 -9.59
N CYS A 145 11.29 6.90 -8.77
CA CYS A 145 11.12 6.76 -7.33
C CYS A 145 9.71 6.29 -6.93
N VAL A 146 8.63 6.80 -7.55
CA VAL A 146 7.25 6.49 -7.15
C VAL A 146 6.76 5.16 -7.73
N ALA A 147 7.19 4.83 -8.95
CA ALA A 147 6.74 3.66 -9.70
C ALA A 147 6.82 2.33 -8.93
N PRO A 148 7.95 1.95 -8.29
CA PRO A 148 8.04 0.66 -7.61
C PRO A 148 7.10 0.58 -6.40
N HIS A 149 6.94 1.66 -5.63
CA HIS A 149 5.98 1.69 -4.52
C HIS A 149 4.54 1.61 -5.03
N LEU A 150 4.22 2.28 -6.13
CA LEU A 150 2.89 2.24 -6.71
C LEU A 150 2.55 0.85 -7.25
N LEU A 151 3.49 0.23 -7.96
CA LEU A 151 3.36 -1.12 -8.50
C LEU A 151 3.23 -2.17 -7.39
N TRP A 152 4.06 -2.07 -6.35
CA TRP A 152 3.98 -2.97 -5.22
C TRP A 152 2.64 -2.89 -4.50
N ARG A 153 2.11 -1.67 -4.25
CA ARG A 153 0.77 -1.50 -3.64
C ARG A 153 -0.36 -2.02 -4.53
N TYR A 154 -0.21 -1.92 -5.86
CA TYR A 154 -1.14 -2.52 -6.81
C TYR A 154 -1.14 -4.05 -6.72
N ASP A 155 0.04 -4.68 -6.76
CA ASP A 155 0.18 -6.13 -6.67
C ASP A 155 -0.34 -6.64 -5.31
N GLN A 156 -0.09 -5.90 -4.22
CA GLN A 156 -0.65 -6.20 -2.90
C GLN A 156 -2.18 -6.11 -2.88
N GLU A 157 -2.78 -5.00 -3.34
CA GLU A 157 -4.25 -4.89 -3.40
C GLU A 157 -4.86 -6.07 -4.16
N ARG A 158 -4.26 -6.45 -5.29
CA ARG A 158 -4.71 -7.58 -6.09
C ARG A 158 -4.68 -8.89 -5.29
N THR A 159 -3.55 -9.19 -4.65
CA THR A 159 -3.39 -10.40 -3.83
C THR A 159 -4.45 -10.46 -2.72
N TRP A 160 -4.66 -9.37 -1.99
CA TRP A 160 -5.65 -9.30 -0.92
C TRP A 160 -7.09 -9.35 -1.44
N ARG A 161 -7.36 -8.78 -2.61
CA ARG A 161 -8.65 -8.85 -3.30
C ARG A 161 -8.99 -10.27 -3.72
N GLU A 162 -8.05 -10.97 -4.36
CA GLU A 162 -8.24 -12.36 -4.79
C GLU A 162 -8.51 -13.26 -3.57
N ARG A 163 -7.75 -13.07 -2.47
CA ARG A 163 -7.98 -13.78 -1.22
C ARG A 163 -9.34 -13.49 -0.59
N LEU A 164 -9.75 -12.22 -0.58
CA LEU A 164 -11.07 -11.83 -0.07
C LEU A 164 -12.19 -12.51 -0.87
N ILE A 165 -12.11 -12.50 -2.20
CA ILE A 165 -13.08 -13.15 -3.10
C ILE A 165 -13.14 -14.65 -2.82
N GLU A 166 -11.98 -15.31 -2.67
CA GLU A 166 -11.91 -16.74 -2.35
C GLU A 166 -12.65 -17.08 -1.05
N LEU A 167 -12.39 -16.35 0.03
CA LEU A 167 -13.04 -16.58 1.32
C LEU A 167 -14.55 -16.30 1.28
N CYS A 168 -14.94 -15.24 0.58
CA CYS A 168 -16.36 -14.92 0.39
C CYS A 168 -17.12 -15.95 -0.45
N SER A 169 -16.43 -16.67 -1.34
CA SER A 169 -17.05 -17.76 -2.10
C SER A 169 -17.27 -19.02 -1.24
N LYS A 170 -16.52 -19.17 -0.15
CA LYS A 170 -16.51 -20.36 0.72
C LYS A 170 -17.40 -20.21 1.95
N ASN A 171 -17.52 -19.01 2.47
CA ASN A 171 -18.35 -18.69 3.63
C ASN A 171 -19.52 -17.82 3.15
N GLU A 172 -20.75 -18.07 3.61
CA GLU A 172 -21.93 -17.20 3.41
C GLU A 172 -21.80 -15.82 4.10
N LEU A 173 -20.58 -15.31 4.23
CA LEU A 173 -20.27 -13.97 4.70
C LEU A 173 -20.78 -12.94 3.67
N SER A 174 -21.08 -11.73 4.14
CA SER A 174 -21.80 -10.76 3.32
C SER A 174 -21.04 -10.44 2.03
N GLN A 175 -21.59 -10.86 0.89
CA GLN A 175 -21.10 -10.57 -0.46
C GLN A 175 -20.81 -9.06 -0.65
N SER A 176 -21.56 -8.22 0.07
CA SER A 176 -21.35 -6.77 0.20
C SER A 176 -19.93 -6.39 0.63
N MET A 177 -19.35 -7.07 1.63
CA MET A 177 -17.99 -6.80 2.10
C MET A 177 -16.96 -7.06 1.01
N CYS A 178 -17.18 -8.09 0.20
CA CYS A 178 -16.28 -8.56 -0.86
C CYS A 178 -16.27 -7.62 -2.07
N HIS A 179 -17.44 -7.02 -2.38
CA HIS A 179 -17.63 -6.15 -3.53
C HIS A 179 -17.59 -4.65 -3.23
N SER A 180 -17.54 -4.24 -1.97
CA SER A 180 -17.59 -2.82 -1.58
C SER A 180 -16.36 -1.99 -2.02
N LEU A 181 -15.24 -2.65 -2.31
CA LEU A 181 -14.02 -2.00 -2.78
C LEU A 181 -13.86 -2.11 -4.30
N ARG A 182 -13.68 -0.95 -4.94
CA ARG A 182 -13.33 -0.86 -6.35
C ARG A 182 -11.91 -1.37 -6.58
N GLU A 183 -11.73 -2.17 -7.63
CA GLU A 183 -10.40 -2.55 -8.11
C GLU A 183 -9.58 -1.32 -8.50
N VAL A 184 -8.34 -1.27 -8.01
CA VAL A 184 -7.40 -0.21 -8.37
C VAL A 184 -6.86 -0.43 -9.78
N THR A 185 -6.52 0.66 -10.46
CA THR A 185 -6.02 0.62 -11.85
C THR A 185 -4.71 1.37 -11.97
N LEU A 186 -3.69 0.75 -12.57
CA LEU A 186 -2.44 1.43 -12.85
C LEU A 186 -2.65 2.57 -13.86
N PRO A 187 -1.95 3.72 -13.71
CA PRO A 187 -1.90 4.73 -14.76
C PRO A 187 -1.08 4.24 -15.97
N GLU A 188 -1.28 4.90 -17.11
CA GLU A 188 -0.52 4.60 -18.33
C GLU A 188 0.98 4.89 -18.10
N TYR A 189 1.79 3.84 -18.21
CA TYR A 189 3.24 3.85 -18.03
C TYR A 189 3.83 2.52 -18.48
N ASP A 190 5.13 2.50 -18.82
CA ASP A 190 5.85 1.26 -19.06
C ASP A 190 6.23 0.60 -17.73
N TRP A 191 5.37 -0.33 -17.27
CA TRP A 191 5.54 -1.03 -16.00
C TRP A 191 6.51 -2.21 -16.06
N GLU A 192 6.86 -2.69 -17.27
CA GLU A 192 7.71 -3.88 -17.43
C GLU A 192 9.12 -3.69 -16.84
N PRO A 193 9.82 -2.57 -17.10
CA PRO A 193 11.12 -2.30 -16.46
C PRO A 193 11.01 -2.22 -14.93
N VAL A 194 9.93 -1.61 -14.42
CA VAL A 194 9.72 -1.48 -12.97
C VAL A 194 9.58 -2.86 -12.33
N ARG A 195 8.77 -3.73 -12.93
CA ARG A 195 8.51 -5.09 -12.44
C ARG A 195 9.77 -5.94 -12.42
N LYS A 196 10.60 -5.85 -13.47
CA LYS A 196 11.77 -6.71 -13.66
C LYS A 196 13.02 -6.24 -12.90
N ILE A 197 13.21 -4.94 -12.76
CA ILE A 197 14.50 -4.38 -12.33
C ILE A 197 14.38 -3.69 -10.96
N VAL A 198 13.36 -2.84 -10.79
CA VAL A 198 13.30 -1.90 -9.66
C VAL A 198 12.53 -2.47 -8.48
N LEU A 199 11.42 -3.18 -8.74
CA LEU A 199 10.56 -3.73 -7.71
C LEU A 199 11.27 -4.74 -6.79
N PRO A 200 12.09 -5.70 -7.29
CA PRO A 200 12.78 -6.64 -6.41
C PRO A 200 13.65 -5.95 -5.35
N ASN A 201 14.39 -4.91 -5.74
CA ASN A 201 15.25 -4.16 -4.82
C ASN A 201 14.44 -3.46 -3.72
N LEU A 202 13.28 -2.89 -4.07
CA LEU A 202 12.39 -2.27 -3.08
C LEU A 202 11.83 -3.30 -2.10
N VAL A 203 11.41 -4.47 -2.58
CA VAL A 203 10.89 -5.54 -1.71
C VAL A 203 11.95 -6.01 -0.73
N ASP A 204 13.20 -6.18 -1.19
CA ASP A 204 14.33 -6.54 -0.33
C ASP A 204 14.63 -5.47 0.73
N GLU A 205 14.47 -4.19 0.42
CA GLU A 205 14.63 -3.08 1.38
C GLU A 205 13.52 -3.09 2.44
N LEU A 206 12.28 -3.36 2.04
CA LEU A 206 11.13 -3.39 2.94
C LEU A 206 11.12 -4.63 3.84
N ALA A 207 11.87 -5.67 3.49
CA ALA A 207 11.99 -6.91 4.25
C ALA A 207 13.13 -6.89 5.30
N ARG A 208 13.93 -5.82 5.38
CA ARG A 208 15.03 -5.65 6.36
C ARG A 208 14.60 -4.84 7.58
#